data_AF-A0A416I1S2-F1
#
_entry.id   AF-A0A416I1S2-F1
#
_cell.length_a   1.000
_cell.length_b   1.000
_cell.length_c   1.000
_cell.angle_alpha   90.00
_cell.angle_beta   90.00
_cell.angle_gamma   90.00
#
_symmetry.space_group_name_H-M   'P 1'
#
loop_
_entity.id
_entity.type
_entity.pdbx_description
1 polymer ?
#
loop_
_entity_poly.entity_id
_entity_poly.type
_entity_poly.pdbx_seq_one_letter_code
_entity_poly.pdbx_strand_id
1 'polypeptide(L)'
;MTADEMRTALLRTTFRYGKVNMGIHLGNITHGEFTTLQMVHMYRKKHPGEYGIGVSELARCSYMSPPAMSRTLKAVEEKGLAERRVDSQNRRKTYVRLTPEGENARQHAWRMCTDYINRVIEEMGEEKMETFLALWEEMVDLMEKNIPMFYEEPS
;
A
#
# COMPACT_ATOMS: atom_id res chain seq x y z
N MET A 1 -13.70 -23.10 -19.41
CA MET A 1 -12.86 -22.06 -20.06
C MET A 1 -11.56 -22.69 -20.51
N THR A 2 -11.03 -22.28 -21.65
CA THR A 2 -9.67 -22.63 -22.08
C THR A 2 -8.62 -21.83 -21.30
N ALA A 3 -7.35 -22.21 -21.39
CA ALA A 3 -6.26 -21.45 -20.74
C ALA A 3 -6.17 -20.00 -21.25
N ASP A 4 -6.44 -19.77 -22.54
CA ASP A 4 -6.44 -18.44 -23.13
C ASP A 4 -7.62 -17.58 -22.65
N GLU A 5 -8.81 -18.17 -22.55
CA GLU A 5 -9.99 -17.52 -21.97
C GLU A 5 -9.75 -17.14 -20.50
N MET A 6 -9.11 -18.02 -19.73
CA MET A 6 -8.74 -17.75 -18.33
C MET A 6 -7.76 -16.58 -18.22
N ARG A 7 -6.72 -16.55 -19.06
CA ARG A 7 -5.73 -15.45 -19.10
C ARG A 7 -6.38 -14.11 -19.45
N THR A 8 -7.23 -14.11 -20.48
CA THR A 8 -7.93 -12.90 -20.93
C THR A 8 -8.90 -12.39 -19.87
N ALA A 9 -9.67 -13.29 -19.24
CA ALA A 9 -10.58 -12.92 -18.16
C ALA A 9 -9.85 -12.36 -16.94
N LEU A 10 -8.72 -12.96 -16.56
CA LEU A 10 -7.88 -12.50 -15.46
C LEU A 10 -7.36 -11.09 -15.73
N LEU A 11 -6.70 -10.87 -16.86
CA LEU A 11 -6.14 -9.55 -17.23
C LEU A 11 -7.22 -8.46 -17.23
N ARG A 12 -8.35 -8.71 -17.88
CA ARG A 12 -9.47 -7.76 -17.94
C ARG A 12 -10.00 -7.43 -16.54
N THR A 13 -10.15 -8.44 -15.69
CA THR A 13 -10.67 -8.26 -14.33
C THR A 13 -9.69 -7.49 -13.46
N THR A 14 -8.39 -7.78 -13.56
CA THR A 14 -7.33 -7.05 -12.84
C THR A 14 -7.27 -5.58 -13.24
N PHE A 15 -7.35 -5.25 -14.53
CA PHE A 15 -7.37 -3.84 -14.96
C PHE A 15 -8.62 -3.11 -14.48
N ARG A 16 -9.79 -3.77 -14.53
CA ARG A 16 -11.03 -3.21 -13.99
C ARG A 16 -10.92 -3.00 -12.47
N TYR A 17 -10.35 -3.96 -11.74
CA TYR A 17 -10.09 -3.85 -10.31
C TYR A 17 -9.22 -2.64 -10.00
N GLY A 18 -8.10 -2.46 -10.71
CA GLY A 18 -7.25 -1.28 -10.55
C GLY A 18 -8.01 0.03 -10.71
N LYS A 19 -8.87 0.12 -11.74
CA LYS A 19 -9.71 1.31 -11.97
C LYS A 19 -10.71 1.58 -10.83
N VAL A 20 -11.44 0.56 -10.36
CA VAL A 20 -12.47 0.76 -9.32
C VAL A 20 -11.83 0.98 -7.95
N ASN A 21 -10.74 0.28 -7.64
CA ASN A 21 -10.01 0.43 -6.39
C ASN A 21 -9.37 1.82 -6.28
N MET A 22 -8.81 2.35 -7.39
CA MET A 22 -8.27 3.72 -7.46
C MET A 22 -9.34 4.80 -7.67
N GLY A 23 -10.60 4.41 -7.87
CA GLY A 23 -11.72 5.34 -8.09
C GLY A 23 -12.27 5.94 -6.80
N ILE A 24 -11.84 5.45 -5.63
CA ILE A 24 -12.28 5.95 -4.33
C ILE A 24 -11.58 7.27 -4.04
N HIS A 25 -12.36 8.30 -3.75
CA HIS A 25 -11.79 9.60 -3.37
C HIS A 25 -11.39 9.59 -1.89
N LEU A 26 -10.07 9.65 -1.62
CA LEU A 26 -9.49 9.61 -0.26
C LEU A 26 -9.32 11.02 0.34
N GLY A 27 -10.23 11.93 0.00
CA GLY A 27 -10.13 13.34 0.36
C GLY A 27 -8.96 14.02 -0.35
N ASN A 28 -8.08 14.68 0.41
CA ASN A 28 -6.98 15.50 -0.13
C ASN A 28 -5.67 14.73 -0.38
N ILE A 29 -5.68 13.41 -0.23
CA ILE A 29 -4.52 12.56 -0.47
C ILE A 29 -4.79 11.51 -1.55
N THR A 30 -3.75 11.12 -2.26
CA THR A 30 -3.78 10.04 -3.25
C THR A 30 -3.69 8.67 -2.58
N HIS A 31 -3.98 7.59 -3.31
CA HIS A 31 -3.78 6.22 -2.81
C HIS A 31 -2.32 5.94 -2.41
N GLY A 32 -1.35 6.44 -3.17
CA GLY A 32 0.07 6.26 -2.84
C GLY A 32 0.43 6.95 -1.52
N GLU A 33 -0.02 8.20 -1.36
CA GLU A 33 0.17 8.96 -0.11
C GLU A 33 -0.53 8.29 1.07
N PHE A 34 -1.78 7.84 0.89
CA PHE A 34 -2.51 7.09 1.90
C PHE A 34 -1.77 5.82 2.33
N THR A 35 -1.31 4.99 1.38
CA THR A 35 -0.52 3.80 1.67
C THR A 35 0.73 4.16 2.49
N THR A 36 1.48 5.18 2.08
CA THR A 36 2.65 5.64 2.84
C THR A 36 2.29 6.05 4.27
N LEU A 37 1.27 6.90 4.46
CA LEU A 37 0.88 7.36 5.79
C LEU A 37 0.33 6.21 6.65
N GLN A 38 -0.42 5.29 6.06
CA GLN A 38 -0.96 4.11 6.73
C GLN A 38 0.14 3.17 7.21
N MET A 39 1.18 2.94 6.40
CA MET A 39 2.30 2.09 6.80
C MET A 39 3.15 2.71 7.90
N VAL A 40 3.38 4.04 7.86
CA VAL A 40 4.04 4.76 8.97
C VAL A 40 3.22 4.61 10.27
N HIS A 41 1.89 4.77 10.21
CA HIS A 41 1.00 4.60 11.36
C HIS A 41 1.06 3.17 11.93
N MET A 42 0.94 2.16 11.08
CA MET A 42 0.97 0.75 11.48
C MET A 42 2.31 0.37 12.11
N TYR A 43 3.42 0.85 11.54
CA TYR A 43 4.75 0.63 12.11
C TYR A 43 4.87 1.22 13.52
N ARG A 44 4.45 2.48 13.70
CA ARG A 44 4.49 3.17 15.00
C ARG A 44 3.65 2.46 16.07
N LYS A 45 2.48 1.91 15.69
CA LYS A 45 1.64 1.11 16.59
C LYS A 45 2.32 -0.17 17.06
N LYS A 46 3.10 -0.82 16.18
CA LYS A 46 3.83 -2.06 16.50
C LYS A 46 5.14 -1.79 17.27
N HIS A 47 5.72 -0.60 17.14
CA HIS A 47 6.99 -0.23 17.75
C HIS A 47 6.82 1.02 18.65
N PRO A 48 6.05 0.92 19.76
CA PRO A 48 5.86 2.04 20.67
C PRO A 48 7.19 2.38 21.34
N GLY A 49 7.77 3.54 20.98
CA GLY A 49 9.06 4.00 21.50
C GLY A 49 10.07 4.36 20.41
N GLU A 50 9.86 3.88 19.18
CA GLU A 50 10.66 4.32 18.04
C GLU A 50 10.21 5.69 17.52
N TYR A 51 11.15 6.47 17.00
CA TYR A 51 10.85 7.79 16.44
C TYR A 51 9.94 7.69 15.20
N GLY A 52 10.17 6.69 14.36
CA GLY A 52 9.49 6.51 13.08
C GLY A 52 10.10 5.37 12.29
N ILE A 53 9.55 5.10 11.10
CA ILE A 53 10.03 4.04 10.21
C ILE A 53 11.13 4.54 9.29
N GLY A 54 12.14 3.71 9.00
CA GLY A 54 13.20 4.05 8.04
C GLY A 54 12.66 4.13 6.60
N VAL A 55 13.14 5.08 5.79
CA VAL A 55 12.65 5.26 4.39
C VAL A 55 12.77 3.99 3.54
N SER A 56 13.87 3.24 3.65
CA SER A 56 14.06 1.99 2.89
C SER A 56 13.08 0.90 3.32
N GLU A 57 12.82 0.80 4.61
CA GLU A 57 11.84 -0.17 5.14
C GLU A 57 10.42 0.23 4.74
N LEU A 58 10.11 1.53 4.79
CA LEU A 58 8.83 2.08 4.34
C LEU A 58 8.59 1.81 2.85
N ALA A 59 9.61 1.98 2.00
CA ALA A 59 9.54 1.63 0.58
C ALA A 59 9.20 0.15 0.39
N ARG A 60 9.92 -0.73 1.10
CA ARG A 60 9.72 -2.19 1.05
C ARG A 60 8.30 -2.58 1.47
N CYS A 61 7.84 -2.13 2.63
CA CYS A 61 6.52 -2.51 3.14
C CYS A 61 5.37 -1.86 2.36
N SER A 62 5.60 -0.73 1.69
CA SER A 62 4.61 -0.09 0.81
C SER A 62 4.63 -0.64 -0.63
N TYR A 63 5.46 -1.65 -0.94
CA TYR A 63 5.66 -2.18 -2.29
C TYR A 63 5.99 -1.10 -3.33
N MET A 64 6.74 -0.07 -2.91
CA MET A 64 7.17 1.03 -3.76
C MET A 64 8.66 0.98 -4.03
N SER A 65 9.06 1.34 -5.26
CA SER A 65 10.48 1.55 -5.55
C SER A 65 11.04 2.71 -4.72
N PRO A 66 12.34 2.71 -4.36
CA PRO A 66 12.94 3.81 -3.61
C PRO A 66 12.73 5.21 -4.24
N PRO A 67 12.80 5.38 -5.57
CA PRO A 67 12.46 6.66 -6.21
C PRO A 67 10.99 7.05 -6.05
N ALA A 68 10.05 6.10 -6.15
CA ALA A 68 8.63 6.36 -5.97
C ALA A 68 8.30 6.74 -4.52
N MET A 69 8.89 6.02 -3.55
CA MET A 69 8.76 6.37 -2.13
C MET A 69 9.32 7.76 -1.84
N SER A 70 10.49 8.10 -2.39
CA SER A 70 11.10 9.42 -2.19
C SER A 70 10.22 10.56 -2.73
N ARG A 71 9.61 10.38 -3.91
CA ARG A 71 8.65 11.35 -4.48
C ARG A 71 7.39 11.48 -3.62
N THR A 72 6.85 10.36 -3.16
CA THR A 72 5.64 10.33 -2.32
C THR A 72 5.90 11.02 -0.98
N LEU A 73 7.04 10.73 -0.33
CA LEU A 73 7.46 11.38 0.91
C LEU A 73 7.60 12.90 0.75
N LYS A 74 8.22 13.35 -0.35
CA LYS A 74 8.30 14.78 -0.65
C LYS A 74 6.91 15.42 -0.74
N ALA A 75 5.96 14.80 -1.44
CA ALA A 75 4.60 15.33 -1.58
C ALA A 75 3.86 15.39 -0.24
N VAL A 76 3.95 14.36 0.62
CA VAL A 76 3.29 14.38 1.92
C VAL A 76 3.95 15.34 2.92
N GLU A 77 5.26 15.58 2.82
CA GLU A 77 5.95 16.61 3.59
C GLU A 77 5.57 18.02 3.15
N GLU A 78 5.47 18.27 1.84
CA GLU A 78 5.00 19.55 1.29
C GLU A 78 3.56 19.87 1.72
N LYS A 79 2.75 18.83 1.94
CA LYS A 79 1.39 18.93 2.53
C LYS A 79 1.37 19.02 4.06
N GLY A 80 2.53 18.94 4.73
CA GLY A 80 2.63 18.98 6.19
C GLY A 80 2.09 17.73 6.90
N LEU A 81 2.00 16.58 6.20
CA LEU A 81 1.42 15.34 6.72
C LEU A 81 2.46 14.40 7.34
N ALA A 82 3.73 14.57 7.00
CA ALA A 82 4.82 13.77 7.54
C ALA A 82 6.07 14.62 7.70
N GLU A 83 7.01 14.11 8.50
CA GLU A 83 8.32 14.70 8.70
C GLU A 83 9.40 13.63 8.56
N ARG A 84 10.51 13.98 7.89
CA ARG A 84 11.74 13.20 7.89
C ARG A 84 12.76 13.74 8.87
N ARG A 85 13.45 12.82 9.56
CA ARG A 85 14.62 13.11 10.38
C ARG A 85 15.78 12.23 9.97
N VAL A 86 16.90 12.87 9.66
CA VAL A 86 18.18 12.18 9.46
C VAL A 86 18.71 11.76 10.83
N ASP A 87 19.15 10.51 10.91
CA ASP A 87 19.78 9.98 12.11
C ASP A 87 21.13 10.66 12.36
N SER A 88 21.32 11.18 13.58
CA SER A 88 22.53 11.88 14.01
C SER A 88 23.74 10.96 14.12
N GLN A 89 23.54 9.66 14.42
CA GLN A 89 24.60 8.67 14.53
C GLN A 89 24.90 7.99 13.19
N ASN A 90 23.91 7.88 12.31
CA ASN A 90 24.09 7.33 10.98
C ASN A 90 23.36 8.17 9.93
N ARG A 91 24.04 9.16 9.36
CA ARG A 91 23.46 10.09 8.36
C ARG A 91 22.92 9.42 7.09
N ARG A 92 23.20 8.12 6.88
CA ARG A 92 22.61 7.32 5.79
C ARG A 92 21.19 6.85 6.11
N LYS A 93 20.77 6.89 7.37
CA LYS A 93 19.41 6.56 7.80
C LYS A 93 18.57 7.82 7.92
N THR A 94 17.39 7.76 7.31
CA THR A 94 16.35 8.77 7.44
C THR A 94 15.09 8.07 7.92
N TYR A 95 14.48 8.63 8.97
CA TYR A 95 13.27 8.13 9.58
C TYR A 95 12.10 9.04 9.25
N VAL A 96 10.90 8.45 9.13
CA VAL A 96 9.65 9.13 8.79
C VAL A 96 8.67 8.97 9.93
N ARG A 97 8.01 10.07 10.34
CA ARG A 97 6.86 10.05 11.24
C ARG A 97 5.71 10.88 10.68
N LEU A 98 4.49 10.61 11.17
CA LEU A 98 3.33 11.43 10.87
C LEU A 98 3.29 12.67 11.77
N THR A 99 2.83 13.78 11.21
CA THR A 99 2.36 14.94 11.98
C THR A 99 0.93 14.67 12.50
N PRO A 100 0.41 15.48 13.44
CA PRO A 100 -1.00 15.43 13.81
C PRO A 100 -1.94 15.57 12.60
N GLU A 101 -1.62 16.48 11.68
CA GLU A 101 -2.36 16.72 10.44
C GLU A 101 -2.32 15.47 9.54
N GLY A 102 -1.17 14.81 9.45
CA GLY A 102 -1.01 13.56 8.73
C GLY A 102 -1.82 12.41 9.30
N GLU A 103 -1.87 12.29 10.62
CA GLU A 103 -2.71 11.30 11.29
C GLU A 103 -4.19 11.54 11.00
N ASN A 104 -4.63 12.81 11.01
CA ASN A 104 -6.01 13.18 10.68
C ASN A 104 -6.35 12.88 9.21
N ALA A 105 -5.47 13.26 8.28
CA ALA A 105 -5.66 12.98 6.85
C ALA A 105 -5.72 11.47 6.57
N ARG A 106 -4.79 10.71 7.16
CA ARG A 106 -4.77 9.24 7.09
C ARG A 106 -6.05 8.64 7.68
N GLN A 107 -6.51 9.09 8.83
CA GLN A 107 -7.72 8.58 9.47
C GLN A 107 -8.96 8.88 8.63
N HIS A 108 -9.05 10.06 8.01
CA HIS A 108 -10.13 10.40 7.10
C HIS A 108 -10.14 9.46 5.88
N ALA A 109 -8.99 9.31 5.20
CA ALA A 109 -8.84 8.40 4.07
C ALA A 109 -9.13 6.94 4.45
N TRP A 110 -8.67 6.50 5.63
CA TRP A 110 -8.95 5.16 6.16
C TRP A 110 -10.45 4.91 6.27
N ARG A 111 -11.21 5.86 6.84
CA ARG A 111 -12.68 5.73 6.94
C ARG A 111 -13.34 5.61 5.57
N MET A 112 -12.94 6.44 4.61
CA MET A 112 -13.47 6.37 3.24
C MET A 112 -13.18 5.00 2.58
N CYS A 113 -11.97 4.47 2.76
CA CYS A 113 -11.62 3.13 2.30
C CYS A 113 -12.44 2.05 2.99
N THR A 114 -12.52 2.06 4.33
CA THR A 114 -13.21 1.01 5.08
C THR A 114 -14.71 1.03 4.83
N ASP A 115 -15.33 2.19 4.71
CA ASP A 115 -16.77 2.29 4.45
C ASP A 115 -17.12 1.71 3.08
N TYR A 116 -16.28 1.96 2.07
CA TYR A 116 -16.42 1.34 0.75
C TYR A 116 -16.21 -0.17 0.81
N ILE A 117 -15.12 -0.64 1.43
CA ILE A 117 -14.79 -2.07 1.51
C ILE A 117 -15.85 -2.83 2.31
N ASN A 118 -16.35 -2.27 3.41
CA ASN A 118 -17.38 -2.90 4.23
C ASN A 118 -18.67 -3.13 3.44
N ARG A 119 -19.09 -2.17 2.60
CA ARG A 119 -20.25 -2.35 1.71
C ARG A 119 -20.02 -3.48 0.70
N VAL A 120 -18.81 -3.56 0.13
CA VAL A 120 -18.46 -4.64 -0.80
C VAL A 120 -18.48 -6.01 -0.09
N ILE A 121 -17.95 -6.09 1.13
CA ILE A 121 -17.99 -7.32 1.95
C ILE A 121 -19.44 -7.71 2.25
N GLU A 122 -20.27 -6.76 2.67
CA GLU A 122 -21.68 -6.98 3.00
C GLU A 122 -22.47 -7.48 1.78
N GLU A 123 -22.32 -6.84 0.62
CA GLU A 123 -23.01 -7.24 -0.61
C GLU A 123 -22.51 -8.58 -1.17
N MET A 124 -21.22 -8.89 -0.99
CA MET A 124 -20.63 -10.15 -1.44
C MET A 124 -21.01 -11.32 -0.53
N GLY A 125 -21.20 -11.05 0.76
CA GLY A 125 -21.43 -12.05 1.81
C GLY A 125 -20.13 -12.68 2.32
N GLU A 126 -20.13 -13.03 3.60
CA GLU A 126 -18.96 -13.49 4.36
C GLU A 126 -18.30 -14.73 3.73
N GLU A 127 -19.06 -15.80 3.49
CA GLU A 127 -18.55 -17.07 2.92
C GLU A 127 -17.84 -16.87 1.57
N LYS A 128 -18.42 -16.04 0.69
CA LYS A 128 -17.82 -15.75 -0.62
C LYS A 128 -16.58 -14.89 -0.48
N MET A 129 -16.59 -13.92 0.42
CA MET A 129 -15.43 -13.07 0.69
C MET A 129 -14.27 -13.90 1.27
N GLU A 130 -14.52 -14.78 2.22
CA GLU A 130 -13.53 -15.70 2.78
C GLU A 130 -12.92 -16.60 1.70
N THR A 131 -13.78 -17.20 0.86
CA THR A 131 -13.32 -18.04 -0.26
C THR A 131 -12.47 -17.23 -1.25
N PHE A 132 -12.90 -16.01 -1.59
CA PHE A 132 -12.15 -15.13 -2.48
C PHE A 132 -10.78 -14.76 -1.90
N LEU A 133 -10.71 -14.42 -0.61
CA LEU A 133 -9.46 -14.06 0.05
C LEU A 133 -8.46 -15.21 0.05
N ALA A 134 -8.91 -16.43 0.35
CA ALA A 134 -8.04 -17.62 0.31
C ALA A 134 -7.48 -17.88 -1.10
N LEU A 135 -8.33 -17.81 -2.13
CA LEU A 135 -7.91 -17.99 -3.52
C LEU A 135 -7.01 -16.85 -4.02
N TRP A 136 -7.28 -15.61 -3.58
CA TRP A 136 -6.49 -14.44 -3.92
C TRP A 136 -5.10 -14.51 -3.29
N GLU A 137 -5.00 -14.91 -2.02
CA GLU A 137 -3.73 -15.13 -1.32
C GLU A 137 -2.90 -16.22 -2.02
N GLU A 138 -3.51 -17.38 -2.32
CA GLU A 138 -2.83 -18.45 -3.08
C GLU A 138 -2.32 -17.93 -4.45
N MET A 139 -3.14 -17.15 -5.17
CA MET A 139 -2.73 -16.57 -6.44
C MET A 139 -1.55 -15.60 -6.27
N VAL A 140 -1.57 -14.73 -5.26
CA VAL A 140 -0.50 -13.76 -4.99
C VAL A 140 0.79 -14.48 -4.61
N ASP A 141 0.73 -15.48 -3.73
CA ASP A 141 1.90 -16.29 -3.34
C ASP A 141 2.53 -17.00 -4.54
N LEU A 142 1.70 -17.56 -5.43
CA LEU A 142 2.16 -18.14 -6.68
C LEU A 142 2.81 -17.07 -7.57
N MET A 143 2.23 -15.88 -7.70
CA MET A 143 2.84 -14.81 -8.48
C MET A 143 4.18 -14.38 -7.90
N GLU A 144 4.30 -14.16 -6.59
CA GLU A 144 5.55 -13.81 -5.91
C GLU A 144 6.63 -14.87 -6.10
N LYS A 145 6.27 -16.16 -6.01
CA LYS A 145 7.17 -17.28 -6.27
C LYS A 145 7.67 -17.30 -7.72
N ASN A 146 6.84 -16.93 -8.68
CA ASN A 146 7.16 -17.03 -10.11
C ASN A 146 7.82 -15.76 -10.68
N ILE A 147 7.63 -14.59 -10.07
CA ILE A 147 8.21 -13.31 -10.49
C ILE A 147 9.74 -13.39 -10.75
N PRO A 148 10.57 -13.96 -9.85
CA PRO A 148 12.02 -14.02 -10.05
C PRO A 148 12.45 -14.74 -11.33
N MET A 149 11.69 -15.73 -11.81
CA MET A 149 11.98 -16.45 -13.05
C MET A 149 11.92 -15.58 -14.31
N PHE A 150 11.37 -14.36 -14.20
CA PHE A 150 11.27 -13.39 -15.28
C PHE A 150 12.19 -12.17 -15.09
N TYR A 151 12.95 -12.10 -13.99
CA TYR A 151 13.88 -11.01 -13.67
C TYR A 151 15.35 -11.46 -13.49
N GLU A 152 15.65 -12.75 -13.60
CA GLU A 152 17.02 -13.21 -13.84
C GLU A 152 17.42 -12.84 -15.28
N GLU A 153 18.00 -11.66 -15.47
CA GLU A 153 18.84 -11.41 -16.64
C GLU A 153 20.05 -12.37 -16.60
N PRO A 154 20.47 -12.97 -17.73
CA PRO A 154 21.67 -13.79 -17.75
C PRO A 154 22.86 -12.93 -17.32
N SER A 155 23.59 -13.42 -16.30
CA SER A 155 24.87 -12.90 -15.82
C SER A 155 25.90 -12.71 -16.93
#